data_AF-A0A0G0EKL1-F1
#
_entry.id   AF-A0A0G0EKL1-F1
#
_cell.length_a   1.000
_cell.length_b   1.000
_cell.length_c   1.000
_cell.angle_alpha   90.00
_cell.angle_beta   90.00
_cell.angle_gamma   90.00
#
_symmetry.space_group_name_H-M   'P 1'
#
loop_
_entity.id
_entity.type
_entity.pdbx_description
1 polymer ?
#
loop_
_entity_poly.entity_id
_entity_poly.type
_entity_poly.pdbx_seq_one_letter_code
_entity_poly.pdbx_strand_id
1 'polypeptide(L)'
;MPLHGEQLFTILVNESSQHMYEAIYEKISVLSLFDHEKGVVIPKKIRWKGRIYTIIKLSYHHKIRQGQNLLHIFHVTDGVMDFRLRLDTHNLHWMLEEISDGTSS
;
A
#
# COMPACT_ATOMS: atom_id res chain seq x y z
N MET A 1 14.88 1.85 -41.89
CA MET A 1 13.41 1.99 -41.81
C MET A 1 12.89 0.70 -41.23
N PRO A 2 12.36 0.69 -39.99
CA PRO A 2 11.87 -0.55 -39.41
C PRO A 2 10.61 -1.00 -40.15
N LEU A 3 10.45 -2.31 -40.34
CA LEU A 3 9.32 -2.91 -41.02
C LEU A 3 8.07 -2.71 -40.15
N HIS A 4 6.94 -2.39 -40.78
CA HIS A 4 5.65 -2.06 -40.12
C HIS A 4 5.23 -3.06 -39.01
N GLY A 5 5.71 -4.31 -39.06
CA GLY A 5 5.50 -5.33 -38.03
C GLY A 5 6.31 -5.13 -36.73
N GLU A 6 7.52 -4.58 -36.76
CA GLU A 6 8.32 -4.29 -35.55
C GLU A 6 7.73 -3.14 -34.73
N GLN A 7 7.09 -2.19 -35.41
CA GLN A 7 6.44 -1.06 -34.76
C GLN A 7 5.15 -1.49 -34.04
N LEU A 8 4.37 -2.40 -34.63
CA LEU A 8 3.20 -3.00 -33.96
C LEU A 8 3.62 -3.91 -32.79
N PHE A 9 4.70 -4.68 -32.93
CA PHE A 9 5.22 -5.50 -31.83
C PHE A 9 5.71 -4.64 -30.66
N THR A 10 6.33 -3.49 -30.94
CA THR A 10 6.78 -2.54 -29.90
C THR A 10 5.59 -1.86 -29.18
N ILE A 11 4.51 -1.56 -29.91
CA ILE A 11 3.28 -0.97 -29.33
C ILE A 11 2.56 -2.00 -28.43
N LEU A 12 2.45 -3.26 -28.87
CA LEU A 12 1.78 -4.32 -28.11
C LEU A 12 2.53 -4.71 -26.82
N VAL A 13 3.87 -4.61 -26.79
CA VAL A 13 4.64 -4.85 -25.56
C VAL A 13 4.44 -3.71 -24.55
N ASN A 14 4.25 -2.47 -25.00
CA ASN A 14 4.00 -1.31 -24.13
C ASN A 14 2.58 -1.23 -23.55
N GLU A 15 1.61 -1.99 -24.08
CA GLU A 15 0.25 -2.13 -23.52
C GLU A 15 0.16 -3.20 -22.42
N SER A 16 1.28 -3.79 -22.03
CA SER A 16 1.36 -4.63 -20.83
C SER A 16 1.34 -3.70 -19.61
N SER A 17 0.15 -3.52 -19.01
CA SER A 17 -0.15 -2.74 -17.79
C SER A 17 1.08 -2.25 -17.03
N GLN A 18 1.48 -1.00 -17.26
CA GLN A 18 2.43 -0.32 -16.40
C GLN A 18 1.78 -0.10 -15.04
N HIS A 19 1.77 -1.13 -14.20
CA HIS A 19 1.39 -0.97 -12.81
C HIS A 19 2.43 -0.11 -12.13
N MET A 20 2.01 1.06 -11.66
CA MET A 20 2.86 1.95 -10.91
C MET A 20 2.98 1.43 -9.47
N TYR A 21 4.16 0.89 -9.14
CA TYR A 21 4.55 0.53 -7.77
C TYR A 21 5.71 1.42 -7.32
N GLU A 22 5.57 2.07 -6.16
CA GLU A 22 6.62 2.92 -5.59
C GLU A 22 6.91 2.54 -4.14
N ALA A 23 8.19 2.34 -3.83
CA ALA A 23 8.68 2.13 -2.47
C ALA A 23 8.92 3.48 -1.78
N ILE A 24 8.33 3.68 -0.61
CA ILE A 24 8.27 4.97 0.10
C ILE A 24 9.07 4.95 1.41
N TYR A 25 8.82 3.99 2.30
CA TYR A 25 9.44 3.85 3.63
C TYR A 25 9.44 5.13 4.49
N GLU A 26 8.32 5.88 4.52
CA GLU A 26 8.17 7.12 5.29
C GLU A 26 7.34 6.92 6.56
N LYS A 27 7.74 7.57 7.67
CA LYS A 27 6.88 7.66 8.86
C LYS A 27 5.67 8.56 8.58
N ILE A 28 4.49 8.08 8.93
CA ILE A 28 3.22 8.78 8.66
C ILE A 28 2.33 8.80 9.90
N SER A 29 1.34 9.69 9.90
CA SER A 29 0.26 9.66 10.89
C SER A 29 -0.92 8.86 10.36
N VAL A 30 -1.42 7.93 11.17
CA VAL A 30 -2.59 7.10 10.84
C VAL A 30 -3.65 7.26 11.92
N LEU A 31 -4.88 7.57 11.51
CA LEU A 31 -6.04 7.43 12.38
C LEU A 31 -6.48 5.97 12.32
N SER A 32 -6.40 5.28 13.46
CA SER A 32 -6.83 3.89 13.59
C SER A 32 -7.91 3.72 14.66
N LEU A 33 -8.82 2.78 14.41
CA LEU A 33 -9.77 2.27 15.39
C LEU A 33 -9.17 1.02 16.05
N PHE A 34 -9.23 0.92 17.38
CA PHE A 34 -9.00 -0.37 18.04
C PHE A 34 -10.36 -1.03 18.30
N ASP A 35 -10.55 -2.23 17.77
CA ASP A 35 -11.72 -3.07 18.03
C ASP A 35 -11.39 -4.01 19.18
N HIS A 36 -11.95 -3.72 20.36
CA HIS A 36 -11.66 -4.46 21.59
C HIS A 36 -12.26 -5.88 21.61
N GLU A 37 -13.36 -6.11 20.89
CA GLU A 37 -14.01 -7.43 20.82
C GLU A 37 -13.18 -8.39 19.97
N LYS A 38 -12.59 -7.86 18.88
CA LYS A 38 -11.76 -8.66 17.97
C LYS A 38 -10.28 -8.61 18.30
N GLY A 39 -9.86 -7.67 19.15
CA GLY A 39 -8.44 -7.44 19.48
C GLY A 39 -7.62 -7.01 18.27
N VAL A 40 -8.19 -6.22 17.35
CA VAL A 40 -7.52 -5.81 16.10
C VAL A 40 -7.47 -4.29 15.93
N VAL A 41 -6.42 -3.84 15.23
CA VAL A 41 -6.24 -2.44 14.83
C VAL A 41 -6.71 -2.22 13.39
N ILE A 42 -7.65 -1.30 13.31
CA ILE A 42 -8.43 -0.68 12.23
C ILE A 42 -7.85 0.55 11.51
N PRO A 43 -6.92 0.53 10.54
CA PRO A 43 -6.53 1.79 9.89
C PRO A 43 -7.74 2.42 9.14
N LYS A 44 -8.01 3.71 9.39
CA LYS A 44 -9.16 4.46 8.82
C LYS A 44 -8.76 5.64 7.95
N LYS A 45 -7.72 6.39 8.34
CA LYS A 45 -7.21 7.52 7.53
C LYS A 45 -5.69 7.60 7.61
N ILE A 46 -5.05 7.95 6.50
CA ILE A 46 -3.61 8.20 6.39
C ILE A 46 -3.40 9.69 6.17
N ARG A 47 -2.46 10.31 6.89
CA ARG A 47 -1.95 11.64 6.56
C ARG A 47 -0.54 11.51 6.01
N TRP A 48 -0.38 11.86 4.74
CA TRP A 48 0.89 11.76 4.02
C TRP A 48 1.05 12.94 3.06
N LYS A 49 2.25 13.55 3.02
CA LYS A 49 2.57 14.72 2.18
C LYS A 49 1.51 15.84 2.21
N GLY A 50 0.97 16.13 3.40
CA GLY A 50 -0.04 17.17 3.61
C GLY A 50 -1.46 16.81 3.15
N ARG A 51 -1.68 15.60 2.62
CA ARG A 51 -3.00 15.10 2.19
C ARG A 51 -3.54 14.06 3.16
N ILE A 52 -4.87 13.93 3.20
CA ILE A 52 -5.57 12.89 3.96
C ILE A 52 -6.20 11.91 2.98
N TYR A 53 -5.84 10.64 3.12
CA TYR A 53 -6.41 9.53 2.36
C TYR A 53 -7.38 8.77 3.27
N THR A 54 -8.64 8.63 2.84
CA THR A 54 -9.66 7.91 3.62
C THR A 54 -9.71 6.48 3.13
N ILE A 55 -9.40 5.54 4.02
CA ILE A 55 -9.38 4.11 3.68
C ILE A 55 -10.82 3.62 3.54
N ILE A 56 -11.15 3.06 2.39
CA ILE A 56 -12.47 2.47 2.11
C ILE A 56 -12.47 0.95 2.32
N LYS A 57 -11.31 0.30 2.17
CA LYS A 57 -11.18 -1.15 2.31
C LYS A 57 -9.82 -1.55 2.86
N LEU A 58 -9.84 -2.50 3.80
CA LEU A 58 -8.69 -3.30 4.24
C LEU A 58 -8.69 -4.59 3.42
N SER A 59 -7.75 -4.72 2.49
CA SER A 59 -7.68 -5.87 1.58
C SER A 59 -6.97 -7.05 2.21
N TYR A 60 -5.88 -6.80 2.93
CA TYR A 60 -5.10 -7.87 3.57
C TYR A 60 -4.44 -7.37 4.85
N HIS A 61 -4.38 -8.23 5.86
CA HIS A 61 -3.67 -7.98 7.11
C HIS A 61 -2.91 -9.24 7.50
N HIS A 62 -1.60 -9.11 7.71
CA HIS A 62 -0.76 -10.17 8.24
C HIS A 62 0.27 -9.60 9.22
N LYS A 63 0.99 -10.50 9.88
CA LYS A 63 2.01 -10.15 10.87
C LYS A 63 3.35 -10.71 10.44
N ILE A 64 4.41 -9.93 10.63
CA ILE A 64 5.80 -10.35 10.41
C ILE A 64 6.55 -10.23 11.74
N ARG A 65 7.44 -11.18 12.03
CA ARG A 65 8.37 -11.09 13.16
C ARG A 65 9.75 -10.73 12.66
N GLN A 66 10.33 -9.66 13.19
CA GLN A 66 11.71 -9.26 12.93
C GLN A 66 12.47 -9.30 14.26
N GLY A 67 13.18 -10.40 14.49
CA GLY A 67 13.71 -10.73 15.82
C GLY A 67 12.57 -10.86 16.83
N GLN A 68 12.61 -10.04 17.89
CA GLN A 68 11.55 -9.99 18.90
C GLN A 68 10.41 -9.03 18.54
N ASN A 69 10.59 -8.17 17.52
CA ASN A 69 9.60 -7.17 17.16
C ASN A 69 8.48 -7.78 16.32
N LEU A 70 7.23 -7.49 16.67
CA LEU A 70 6.05 -7.85 15.90
C LEU A 70 5.63 -6.66 15.04
N LEU A 71 5.55 -6.87 13.74
CA LEU A 71 5.14 -5.87 12.76
C LEU A 71 3.78 -6.27 12.20
N HIS A 72 2.81 -5.37 12.25
CA HIS A 72 1.53 -5.56 11.58
C HIS A 72 1.61 -4.90 10.20
N ILE A 73 1.32 -5.68 9.15
CA ILE A 73 1.30 -5.22 7.77
C ILE A 73 -0.13 -5.15 7.28
N PHE A 74 -0.55 -3.98 6.81
CA PHE A 74 -1.89 -3.73 6.30
C PHE A 74 -1.80 -3.31 4.83
N HIS A 75 -2.57 -3.97 3.98
CA HIS A 75 -2.85 -3.52 2.63
C HIS A 75 -4.23 -2.89 2.63
N VAL A 76 -4.28 -1.60 2.29
CA VAL A 76 -5.49 -0.79 2.32
C VAL A 76 -5.62 0.01 1.03
N THR A 77 -6.83 0.43 0.71
CA THR A 77 -7.10 1.26 -0.45
C THR A 77 -8.05 2.40 -0.09
N ASP A 78 -7.86 3.56 -0.73
CA ASP A 78 -8.85 4.64 -0.75
C ASP A 78 -9.79 4.57 -1.96
N GLY A 79 -9.62 3.54 -2.81
CA GLY A 79 -10.35 3.33 -4.05
C GLY A 79 -9.66 3.88 -5.29
N VAL A 80 -8.57 4.62 -5.13
CA VAL A 80 -7.74 5.15 -6.22
C VAL A 80 -6.30 4.66 -6.10
N MET A 81 -5.75 4.70 -4.88
CA MET A 81 -4.41 4.27 -4.56
C MET A 81 -4.46 3.19 -3.48
N ASP A 82 -3.62 2.18 -3.66
CA ASP A 82 -3.36 1.14 -2.69
C ASP A 82 -2.13 1.52 -1.87
N PHE A 83 -2.16 1.17 -0.59
CA PHE A 83 -1.11 1.48 0.37
C PHE A 83 -0.72 0.22 1.13
N ARG A 84 0.59 0.01 1.26
CA ARG A 84 1.16 -0.93 2.22
C ARG A 84 1.61 -0.16 3.46
N LEU A 85 0.93 -0.41 4.58
CA LEU A 85 1.24 0.22 5.85
C LEU A 85 1.85 -0.80 6.81
N ARG A 86 2.83 -0.36 7.58
CA ARG A 86 3.39 -1.13 8.69
C ARG A 86 3.20 -0.40 10.01
N LEU A 87 2.66 -1.11 11.01
CA LEU A 87 2.69 -0.71 12.42
C LEU A 87 3.75 -1.54 13.15
N ASP A 88 4.71 -0.87 13.75
CA ASP A 88 5.71 -1.45 14.62
C ASP A 88 5.17 -1.50 16.06
N THR A 89 5.03 -2.70 16.63
CA THR A 89 4.45 -2.84 17.99
C THR A 89 5.41 -2.47 19.11
N HIS A 90 6.71 -2.37 18.84
CA HIS A 90 7.71 -2.00 19.83
C HIS A 90 7.73 -0.49 20.08
N ASN A 91 7.62 0.33 19.03
CA ASN A 91 7.70 1.79 19.12
C ASN A 91 6.42 2.53 18.69
N LEU A 92 5.40 1.80 18.24
CA LEU A 92 4.10 2.30 17.81
C LEU A 92 4.15 3.26 16.61
N HIS A 93 5.25 3.27 15.85
CA HIS A 93 5.32 4.03 14.61
C HIS A 93 4.55 3.34 13.48
N TRP A 94 3.84 4.16 12.73
CA TRP A 94 3.32 3.81 11.41
C TRP A 94 4.32 4.20 10.32
N MET A 95 4.50 3.32 9.36
CA MET A 95 5.27 3.56 8.14
C MET A 95 4.41 3.27 6.92
N LEU A 96 4.48 4.16 5.93
CA LEU A 96 4.04 3.87 4.57
C LEU A 96 5.22 3.22 3.86
N GLU A 97 5.10 1.93 3.56
CA GLU A 97 6.18 1.18 2.90
C GLU A 97 6.09 1.33 1.39
N GLU A 98 4.88 1.22 0.84
CA GLU A 98 4.65 1.17 -0.61
C GLU A 98 3.31 1.81 -0.97
N ILE A 99 3.24 2.35 -2.19
CA ILE A 99 1.99 2.73 -2.85
C ILE A 99 1.88 2.06 -4.22
N SER A 100 0.65 1.82 -4.67
CA SER A 100 0.37 1.40 -6.04
C SER A 100 -0.95 1.91 -6.58
N ASP A 101 -1.08 1.90 -7.90
CA ASP A 101 -2.26 2.34 -8.64
C ASP A 101 -3.41 1.33 -8.63
N GLY A 102 -3.93 0.97 -7.45
CA GLY A 102 -5.29 0.45 -7.22
C GLY A 102 -5.75 -0.81 -7.98
N THR A 103 -4.91 -1.40 -8.82
CA THR A 103 -5.27 -2.37 -9.87
C THR A 103 -4.79 -3.78 -9.56
N SER A 104 -4.28 -4.01 -8.34
CA SER A 104 -3.97 -5.34 -7.82
C SER A 104 -5.27 -6.09 -7.48
N SER A 105 -6.01 -6.52 -8.51
CA SER A 105 -7.15 -7.45 -8.41
C SER A 105 -6.76 -8.83 -8.91
#